data_AF-A0A147KJP2-F1
#
_entry.id   AF-A0A147KJP2-F1
#
_cell.length_a   1.000
_cell.length_b   1.000
_cell.length_c   1.000
_cell.angle_alpha   90.00
_cell.angle_beta   90.00
_cell.angle_gamma   90.00
#
_symmetry.space_group_name_H-M   'P 1'
#
loop_
_entity.id
_entity.type
_entity.pdbx_description
1 polymer ?
#
loop_
_entity_poly.entity_id
_entity_poly.type
_entity_poly.pdbx_seq_one_letter_code
_entity_poly.pdbx_strand_id
1 'polypeptide(L)'
;MSAARRVPVGAVAGLRVTAGEVSARVAARGRVHRVSLILPVLDAAQWDTVAAALGGQPLFRARLLAGRLPVEVVRVFDVLGLALLPRGLDELVVSCSCPEWGEVCDHVSAVLEAVAERVDADPFVLAAWRGMERGALVAAVRGQARAGRAADGGDAVPPVRVAAAPLPADPAAFWAAPALPALPAVAGPPAPGASDGALAPLYARLCRRAGPG
;
A
#
# COMPACT_ATOMS: atom_id res chain seq x y z
N MET A 1 0.52 -3.04 43.01
CA MET A 1 0.78 -2.69 41.59
C MET A 1 2.08 -1.89 41.55
N SER A 2 3.21 -2.56 41.34
CA SER A 2 4.53 -1.92 41.35
C SER A 2 4.70 -1.11 40.06
N ALA A 3 4.95 0.19 40.19
CA ALA A 3 5.25 1.05 39.05
C ALA A 3 6.52 0.52 38.36
N ALA A 4 6.39 0.08 37.11
CA ALA A 4 7.51 -0.36 36.30
C ALA A 4 8.51 0.81 36.22
N ARG A 5 9.66 0.65 36.89
CA ARG A 5 10.71 1.66 36.92
C ARG A 5 11.35 1.73 35.54
N ARG A 6 10.93 2.71 34.74
CA ARG A 6 11.44 2.93 33.40
C ARG A 6 12.97 3.12 33.44
N VAL A 7 13.68 2.28 32.71
CA VAL A 7 15.13 2.30 32.53
C VAL A 7 15.46 3.32 31.44
N PRO A 8 16.41 4.25 31.64
CA PRO A 8 16.91 5.06 30.53
C PRO A 8 17.60 4.11 29.54
N VAL A 9 16.93 3.87 28.41
CA VAL A 9 17.41 3.02 27.33
C VAL A 9 18.39 3.81 26.48
N GLY A 10 19.57 3.26 26.22
CA GLY A 10 20.56 3.84 25.32
C GLY A 10 20.27 3.50 23.86
N ALA A 11 21.17 3.89 22.96
CA ALA A 11 20.98 3.77 21.52
C ALA A 11 20.72 2.33 21.06
N VAL A 12 19.72 2.15 20.18
CA VAL A 12 19.48 0.92 19.43
C VAL A 12 20.52 0.82 18.31
N ALA A 13 21.22 -0.31 18.23
CA ALA A 13 22.28 -0.53 17.25
C ALA A 13 22.11 -1.84 16.50
N GLY A 14 22.44 -1.82 15.21
CA GLY A 14 22.44 -3.01 14.36
C GLY A 14 21.05 -3.60 14.13
N LEU A 15 20.02 -2.77 14.01
CA LEU A 15 18.67 -3.19 13.63
C LEU A 15 18.73 -3.90 12.28
N ARG A 16 18.41 -5.19 12.26
CA ARG A 16 18.36 -6.03 11.07
C ARG A 16 16.97 -6.62 10.94
N VAL A 17 16.40 -6.48 9.74
CA VAL A 17 15.11 -7.06 9.38
C VAL A 17 15.36 -8.14 8.34
N THR A 18 14.90 -9.35 8.63
CA THR A 18 14.92 -10.51 7.74
C THR A 18 13.53 -11.12 7.68
N ALA A 19 13.29 -12.04 6.75
CA ALA A 19 12.04 -12.78 6.69
C ALA A 19 11.75 -13.46 8.04
N GLY A 20 10.65 -13.06 8.66
CA GLY A 20 10.15 -13.57 9.93
C GLY A 20 10.81 -13.05 11.19
N GLU A 21 11.91 -12.28 11.11
CA GLU A 21 12.65 -11.83 12.29
C GLU A 21 13.19 -10.41 12.16
N VAL A 22 13.03 -9.62 13.21
CA VAL A 22 13.80 -8.40 13.45
C VAL A 22 14.72 -8.62 14.65
N SER A 23 16.00 -8.32 14.49
CA SER A 23 16.98 -8.41 15.58
C SER A 23 17.71 -7.08 15.79
N ALA A 24 18.02 -6.77 17.05
CA ALA A 24 18.75 -5.56 17.41
C ALA A 24 19.53 -5.73 18.72
N ARG A 25 20.44 -4.78 18.97
CA ARG A 25 21.14 -4.64 20.24
C ARG A 25 20.79 -3.31 20.88
N VAL A 26 20.59 -3.31 22.19
CA VAL A 26 20.21 -2.13 22.97
C VAL A 26 21.18 -1.98 24.13
N ALA A 27 21.84 -0.82 24.23
CA ALA A 27 22.72 -0.52 25.35
C ALA A 27 21.90 0.05 26.51
N ALA A 28 22.03 -0.49 27.72
CA ALA A 28 21.40 0.06 28.92
C ALA A 28 22.25 -0.21 30.15
N ARG A 29 22.46 0.82 31.00
CA ARG A 29 23.23 0.72 32.26
C ARG A 29 24.58 -0.01 32.13
N GLY A 30 25.32 0.26 31.05
CA GLY A 30 26.64 -0.34 30.80
C GLY A 30 26.61 -1.80 30.32
N ARG A 31 25.44 -2.36 30.01
CA ARG A 31 25.28 -3.70 29.40
C ARG A 31 24.61 -3.58 28.04
N VAL A 32 24.80 -4.60 27.19
CA VAL A 32 24.15 -4.69 25.87
C VAL A 32 23.18 -5.87 25.90
N HIS A 33 21.92 -5.58 25.59
CA HIS A 33 20.87 -6.58 25.50
C HIS A 33 20.54 -6.87 24.03
N ARG A 34 20.41 -8.15 23.69
CA ARG A 34 19.89 -8.60 22.40
C ARG A 34 18.37 -8.69 22.47
N VAL A 35 17.71 -8.17 21.45
CA VAL A 35 16.26 -8.22 21.25
C VAL A 35 15.98 -8.91 19.91
N SER A 36 14.98 -9.77 19.89
CA SER A 36 14.45 -10.41 18.67
C SER A 36 12.92 -10.31 18.68
N LEU A 37 12.35 -9.91 17.55
CA LEU A 37 10.92 -9.84 17.29
C LEU A 37 10.61 -10.77 16.13
N ILE A 38 9.78 -11.78 16.37
CA ILE A 38 9.49 -12.83 15.40
C ILE A 38 8.02 -12.74 14.99
N LEU A 39 7.79 -12.73 13.69
CA LEU A 39 6.47 -12.60 13.08
C LEU A 39 6.30 -13.66 11.98
N PRO A 40 5.16 -14.37 11.88
CA PRO A 40 4.97 -15.36 10.85
C PRO A 40 5.12 -14.78 9.43
N VAL A 41 5.83 -15.48 8.56
CA VAL A 41 5.93 -15.12 7.14
C VAL A 41 4.69 -15.58 6.38
N LEU A 42 4.35 -14.87 5.31
CA LEU A 42 3.32 -15.32 4.38
C LEU A 42 3.93 -16.27 3.35
N ASP A 43 3.18 -17.29 2.96
CA ASP A 43 3.61 -18.22 1.93
C ASP A 43 3.50 -17.63 0.51
N ALA A 44 4.03 -18.34 -0.48
CA ALA A 44 4.04 -17.89 -1.86
C ALA A 44 2.62 -17.67 -2.44
N ALA A 45 1.67 -18.54 -2.10
CA ALA A 45 0.29 -18.45 -2.61
C ALA A 45 -0.46 -17.25 -2.02
N GLN A 46 -0.24 -16.96 -0.74
CA GLN A 46 -0.75 -15.76 -0.08
C GLN A 46 -0.17 -14.50 -0.73
N TRP A 47 1.13 -14.48 -0.99
CA TRP A 47 1.78 -13.37 -1.69
C TRP A 47 1.30 -13.19 -3.13
N ASP A 48 1.06 -14.27 -3.86
CA ASP A 48 0.48 -14.23 -5.20
C ASP A 48 -0.93 -13.63 -5.18
N THR A 49 -1.75 -14.01 -4.20
CA THR A 49 -3.09 -13.46 -3.98
C THR A 49 -3.05 -11.96 -3.68
N VAL A 50 -2.14 -11.54 -2.80
CA VAL A 50 -1.91 -10.12 -2.48
C VAL A 50 -1.45 -9.36 -3.73
N ALA A 51 -0.49 -9.90 -4.49
CA ALA A 51 0.02 -9.27 -5.70
C ALA A 51 -1.07 -9.12 -6.77
N ALA A 52 -1.94 -10.12 -6.93
CA ALA A 52 -3.11 -10.05 -7.81
C ALA A 52 -4.07 -8.92 -7.39
N ALA A 53 -4.44 -8.85 -6.11
CA ALA A 53 -5.32 -7.80 -5.60
C ALA A 53 -4.73 -6.39 -5.78
N LEU A 54 -3.44 -6.22 -5.50
CA LEU A 54 -2.72 -4.95 -5.69
C LEU A 54 -2.53 -4.58 -7.17
N GLY A 55 -2.24 -5.57 -8.02
CA GLY A 55 -2.04 -5.41 -9.46
C GLY A 55 -3.33 -5.14 -10.24
N GLY A 56 -4.47 -5.63 -9.74
CA GLY A 56 -5.80 -5.38 -10.28
C GLY A 56 -6.29 -3.94 -10.09
N GLN A 57 -5.75 -3.22 -9.09
CA GLN A 57 -6.14 -1.83 -8.80
C GLN A 57 -5.15 -0.84 -9.42
N PRO A 58 -5.56 0.00 -10.40
CA PRO A 58 -4.64 0.86 -11.13
C PRO A 58 -3.80 1.81 -10.25
N LEU A 59 -4.40 2.35 -9.18
CA LEU A 59 -3.74 3.26 -8.25
C LEU A 59 -2.64 2.57 -7.44
N PHE A 60 -2.95 1.42 -6.83
CA PHE A 60 -1.96 0.65 -6.05
C PHE A 60 -0.83 0.17 -6.95
N ARG A 61 -1.18 -0.36 -8.12
CA ARG A 61 -0.20 -0.76 -9.12
C ARG A 61 0.74 0.39 -9.49
N ALA A 62 0.21 1.55 -9.88
CA ALA A 62 1.04 2.70 -10.27
C ALA A 62 1.99 3.13 -9.14
N ARG A 63 1.51 3.19 -7.89
CA ARG A 63 2.31 3.56 -6.72
C ARG A 63 3.41 2.54 -6.41
N LEU A 64 3.09 1.24 -6.46
CA LEU A 64 4.05 0.16 -6.25
C LEU A 64 5.14 0.14 -7.33
N LEU A 65 4.76 0.38 -8.59
CA LEU A 65 5.71 0.51 -9.71
C LEU A 65 6.63 1.73 -9.56
N ALA A 66 6.13 2.80 -8.95
CA ALA A 66 6.91 3.97 -8.55
C ALA A 66 7.71 3.73 -7.25
N GLY A 67 7.73 2.51 -6.72
CA GLY A 67 8.49 2.15 -5.52
C GLY A 67 7.90 2.72 -4.23
N ARG A 68 6.61 3.01 -4.19
CA ARG A 68 5.88 3.45 -2.99
C ARG A 68 4.92 2.35 -2.55
N LEU A 69 4.87 2.06 -1.26
CA LEU A 69 3.89 1.15 -0.65
C LEU A 69 2.90 2.00 0.16
N PRO A 70 1.69 2.25 -0.37
CA PRO A 70 0.73 3.14 0.29
C PRO A 70 0.18 2.50 1.57
N VAL A 71 -0.13 3.31 2.58
CA VAL A 71 -0.69 2.83 3.87
C VAL A 71 -2.01 2.06 3.67
N GLU A 72 -2.78 2.40 2.64
CA GLU A 72 -4.05 1.76 2.34
C GLU A 72 -3.88 0.31 1.87
N VAL A 73 -2.65 -0.13 1.57
CA VAL A 73 -2.34 -1.54 1.28
C VAL A 73 -2.65 -2.43 2.48
N VAL A 74 -2.54 -1.94 3.71
CA VAL A 74 -2.91 -2.72 4.92
C VAL A 74 -4.36 -3.23 4.82
N ARG A 75 -5.28 -2.39 4.33
CA ARG A 75 -6.67 -2.80 4.11
C ARG A 75 -6.84 -3.90 3.08
N VAL A 76 -5.96 -3.97 2.08
CA VAL A 76 -5.97 -5.05 1.09
C VAL A 76 -5.65 -6.39 1.76
N PHE A 77 -4.69 -6.41 2.69
CA PHE A 77 -4.40 -7.62 3.48
C PHE A 77 -5.60 -8.02 4.34
N ASP A 78 -6.22 -7.07 5.03
CA ASP A 78 -7.38 -7.34 5.90
C ASP A 78 -8.56 -7.95 5.11
N VAL A 79 -8.87 -7.41 3.92
CA VAL A 79 -9.93 -7.95 3.04
C VAL A 79 -9.62 -9.37 2.58
N LEU A 80 -8.35 -9.72 2.42
CA LEU A 80 -7.89 -11.07 2.07
C LEU A 80 -7.80 -12.01 3.28
N GLY A 81 -8.18 -11.56 4.49
CA GLY A 81 -8.04 -12.33 5.72
C GLY A 81 -6.58 -12.50 6.18
N LEU A 82 -5.67 -11.75 5.60
CA LEU A 82 -4.24 -11.73 5.93
C LEU A 82 -3.93 -10.52 6.82
N ALA A 83 -2.71 -10.44 7.33
CA ALA A 83 -2.26 -9.31 8.12
C ALA A 83 -0.84 -8.92 7.72
N LEU A 84 -0.62 -7.69 7.25
CA LEU A 84 0.73 -7.18 6.99
C LEU A 84 1.44 -6.85 8.30
N LEU A 85 0.73 -6.18 9.20
CA LEU A 85 1.17 -5.86 10.56
C LEU A 85 0.58 -6.85 11.56
N PRO A 86 1.25 -7.12 12.70
CA PRO A 86 0.62 -7.83 13.81
C PRO A 86 -0.56 -7.01 14.35
N ARG A 87 -1.65 -7.67 14.72
CA ARG A 87 -2.85 -7.01 15.30
C ARG A 87 -2.72 -6.72 16.78
N GLY A 88 -1.80 -7.42 17.44
CA GLY A 88 -1.48 -7.27 18.85
C GLY A 88 -0.12 -7.89 19.15
N LEU A 89 0.36 -7.68 20.38
CA LEU A 89 1.63 -8.25 20.84
C LEU A 89 1.58 -9.77 20.96
N ASP A 90 0.38 -10.36 21.09
CA ASP A 90 0.14 -11.79 21.10
C ASP A 90 0.45 -12.48 19.76
N GLU A 91 0.37 -11.75 18.65
CA GLU A 91 0.78 -12.22 17.32
C GLU A 91 2.28 -12.03 17.05
N LEU A 92 3.01 -11.41 17.98
CA LEU A 92 4.44 -11.13 17.88
C LEU A 92 5.21 -11.89 18.96
N VAL A 93 6.06 -12.83 18.56
CA VAL A 93 6.94 -13.50 19.52
C VAL A 93 8.11 -12.56 19.84
N VAL A 94 8.16 -12.13 21.08
CA VAL A 94 9.15 -11.15 21.57
C VAL A 94 10.17 -11.84 22.48
N SER A 95 11.45 -11.57 22.25
CA SER A 95 12.54 -12.05 23.09
C SER A 95 13.54 -10.94 23.40
N CYS A 96 14.05 -10.92 24.64
CA CYS A 96 15.10 -10.01 25.09
C CYS A 96 16.00 -10.70 26.13
N SER A 97 17.30 -10.45 26.06
CA SER A 97 18.27 -10.99 27.03
C SER A 97 18.29 -10.27 28.39
N CYS A 98 17.39 -9.32 28.66
CA CYS A 98 17.35 -8.62 29.95
C CYS A 98 16.65 -9.46 31.03
N PRO A 99 16.99 -9.26 32.31
CA PRO A 99 16.32 -9.96 33.42
C PRO A 99 15.02 -9.28 33.87
N GLU A 100 14.82 -8.00 33.54
CA GLU A 100 13.65 -7.21 33.95
C GLU A 100 12.56 -7.31 32.88
N TRP A 101 11.44 -7.96 33.19
CA TRP A 101 10.28 -8.14 32.30
C TRP A 101 8.95 -7.79 32.99
N GLY A 102 8.10 -7.07 32.27
CA GLY A 102 6.66 -6.95 32.52
C GLY A 102 5.89 -7.65 31.39
N GLU A 103 4.85 -7.02 30.85
CA GLU A 103 4.26 -7.45 29.56
C GLU A 103 5.25 -7.24 28.40
N VAL A 104 5.96 -6.11 28.41
CA VAL A 104 7.06 -5.77 27.50
C VAL A 104 8.13 -5.03 28.31
N CYS A 105 9.41 -5.30 28.06
CA CYS A 105 10.50 -4.57 28.71
C CYS A 105 10.89 -3.32 27.90
N ASP A 106 11.49 -2.31 28.55
CA ASP A 106 11.85 -1.04 27.90
C ASP A 106 12.79 -1.22 26.69
N HIS A 107 13.63 -2.27 26.67
CA HIS A 107 14.49 -2.60 25.53
C HIS A 107 13.69 -3.02 24.29
N VAL A 108 12.64 -3.82 24.48
CA VAL A 108 11.77 -4.23 23.38
C VAL A 108 11.00 -3.03 22.85
N SER A 109 10.47 -2.18 23.75
CA SER A 109 9.80 -0.94 23.34
C SER A 109 10.71 -0.05 22.49
N ALA A 110 11.97 0.13 22.90
CA ALA A 110 12.95 0.89 22.10
C ALA A 110 13.20 0.28 20.71
N VAL A 111 13.21 -1.06 20.59
CA VAL A 111 13.35 -1.72 19.28
C VAL A 111 12.09 -1.58 18.44
N LEU A 112 10.90 -1.66 19.04
CA LEU A 112 9.63 -1.42 18.34
C LEU A 112 9.55 0.01 17.80
N GLU A 113 9.99 0.99 18.59
CA GLU A 113 10.11 2.40 18.16
C GLU A 113 11.09 2.53 16.97
N ALA A 114 12.28 1.92 17.07
CA ALA A 114 13.25 1.93 15.97
C ALA A 114 12.74 1.23 14.70
N VAL A 115 11.93 0.17 14.84
CA VAL A 115 11.26 -0.49 13.71
C VAL A 115 10.22 0.44 13.10
N ALA A 116 9.41 1.12 13.91
CA ALA A 116 8.41 2.08 13.42
C ALA A 116 9.05 3.20 12.61
N GLU A 117 10.12 3.82 13.12
CA GLU A 117 10.89 4.84 12.39
C GLU A 117 11.43 4.30 11.05
N ARG A 118 11.90 3.05 11.05
CA ARG A 118 12.42 2.42 9.83
C ARG A 118 11.33 2.14 8.80
N VAL A 119 10.12 1.78 9.26
CA VAL A 119 8.93 1.57 8.42
C VAL A 119 8.42 2.89 7.86
N ASP A 120 8.41 3.96 8.66
CA ASP A 120 8.05 5.31 8.19
C ASP A 120 8.99 5.79 7.08
N ALA A 121 10.28 5.45 7.16
CA ALA A 121 11.26 5.75 6.14
C ALA A 121 11.17 4.85 4.89
N ASP A 122 10.94 3.54 5.05
CA ASP A 122 10.73 2.59 3.94
C ASP A 122 9.68 1.53 4.31
N PRO A 123 8.42 1.69 3.85
CA PRO A 123 7.36 0.77 4.26
C PRO A 123 7.50 -0.65 3.71
N PHE A 124 8.38 -0.87 2.71
CA PHE A 124 8.68 -2.22 2.21
C PHE A 124 9.39 -3.10 3.23
N VAL A 125 9.92 -2.53 4.31
CA VAL A 125 10.45 -3.27 5.45
C VAL A 125 9.40 -4.22 6.03
N LEU A 126 8.12 -3.84 6.04
CA LEU A 126 7.04 -4.73 6.49
C LEU A 126 6.85 -5.94 5.58
N ALA A 127 6.90 -5.71 4.25
CA ALA A 127 6.81 -6.79 3.29
C ALA A 127 8.00 -7.74 3.42
N ALA A 128 9.22 -7.20 3.58
CA ALA A 128 10.43 -7.98 3.78
C ALA A 128 10.37 -8.81 5.07
N TRP A 129 9.87 -8.23 6.17
CA TRP A 129 9.65 -8.95 7.42
C TRP A 129 8.63 -10.08 7.24
N ARG A 130 7.58 -9.88 6.42
CA ARG A 130 6.62 -10.92 6.04
C ARG A 130 7.12 -11.88 4.93
N GLY A 131 8.39 -11.79 4.55
CA GLY A 131 9.04 -12.73 3.61
C GLY A 131 9.02 -12.33 2.14
N MET A 132 8.65 -11.09 1.81
CA MET A 132 8.61 -10.59 0.44
C MET A 132 9.50 -9.35 0.25
N GLU A 133 10.59 -9.54 -0.47
CA GLU A 133 11.47 -8.45 -0.88
C GLU A 133 10.79 -7.47 -1.83
N ARG A 134 11.16 -6.19 -1.72
CA ARG A 134 10.62 -5.09 -2.56
C ARG A 134 10.63 -5.43 -4.04
N GLY A 135 11.76 -5.93 -4.55
CA GLY A 135 11.93 -6.26 -5.96
C GLY A 135 10.98 -7.37 -6.43
N ALA A 136 10.81 -8.40 -5.59
CA ALA A 136 9.92 -9.52 -5.86
C ALA A 136 8.44 -9.06 -5.86
N LEU A 137 8.02 -8.25 -4.88
CA LEU A 137 6.66 -7.72 -4.83
C LEU A 137 6.33 -6.88 -6.06
N VAL A 138 7.23 -5.97 -6.45
CA VAL A 138 7.05 -5.12 -7.63
C VAL A 138 7.01 -5.97 -8.91
N ALA A 139 7.85 -7.01 -9.01
CA ALA A 139 7.84 -7.91 -10.15
C ALA A 139 6.53 -8.71 -10.24
N ALA A 140 6.03 -9.23 -9.12
CA ALA A 140 4.75 -9.95 -9.06
C ALA A 140 3.60 -9.05 -9.51
N VAL A 141 3.51 -7.81 -8.99
CA VAL A 141 2.50 -6.82 -9.38
C VAL A 141 2.60 -6.43 -10.85
N ARG A 142 3.82 -6.33 -11.43
CA ARG A 142 4.01 -6.15 -12.88
C ARG A 142 3.46 -7.33 -13.69
N GLY A 143 3.67 -8.55 -13.22
CA GLY A 143 3.16 -9.77 -13.85
C GLY A 143 1.64 -9.75 -13.99
N GLN A 144 0.94 -9.30 -12.95
CA GLN A 144 -0.53 -9.22 -12.93
C GLN A 144 -1.08 -8.24 -13.98
N ALA A 145 -0.37 -7.14 -14.27
CA ALA A 145 -0.76 -6.21 -15.33
C ALA A 145 -0.69 -6.83 -16.74
N ARG A 146 0.20 -7.80 -16.95
CA ARG A 146 0.34 -8.53 -18.21
C ARG A 146 -0.70 -9.64 -18.32
N ALA A 147 -0.95 -10.35 -17.23
CA ALA A 147 -1.99 -11.38 -17.16
C ALA A 147 -3.40 -10.80 -17.35
N GLY A 148 -3.71 -9.66 -16.72
CA GLY A 148 -4.97 -8.95 -16.93
C GLY A 148 -5.19 -8.54 -18.38
N ARG A 149 -4.14 -8.09 -19.10
CA ARG A 149 -4.23 -7.80 -20.55
C ARG A 149 -4.42 -9.04 -21.43
N ALA A 150 -4.04 -10.22 -20.95
CA ALA A 150 -4.22 -11.48 -21.67
C ALA A 150 -5.58 -12.13 -21.36
N ALA A 151 -6.10 -11.93 -20.14
CA ALA A 151 -7.41 -12.42 -19.70
C ALA A 151 -8.56 -11.51 -20.11
N ASP A 152 -8.35 -10.19 -20.13
CA ASP A 152 -9.20 -9.24 -20.85
C ASP A 152 -8.94 -9.39 -22.36
N GLY A 153 -9.39 -10.51 -22.93
CA GLY A 153 -9.74 -10.59 -24.35
C GLY A 153 -10.97 -9.73 -24.70
N GLY A 154 -11.43 -8.87 -23.79
CA GLY A 154 -12.49 -7.90 -24.00
C GLY A 154 -11.90 -6.60 -24.53
N ASP A 155 -12.15 -6.32 -25.80
CA ASP A 155 -11.97 -5.05 -26.48
C ASP A 155 -10.90 -4.14 -25.84
N ALA A 156 -9.64 -4.55 -25.98
CA ALA A 156 -8.61 -3.55 -26.13
C ALA A 156 -9.09 -2.70 -27.31
N VAL A 157 -9.64 -1.50 -27.04
CA VAL A 157 -9.92 -0.52 -28.07
C VAL A 157 -8.64 -0.51 -28.89
N PRO A 158 -8.66 -1.02 -30.14
CA PRO A 158 -7.44 -1.14 -30.90
C PRO A 158 -6.81 0.24 -30.85
N PRO A 159 -5.50 0.36 -30.57
CA PRO A 159 -4.87 1.68 -30.56
C PRO A 159 -5.32 2.34 -31.85
N VAL A 160 -5.91 3.54 -31.76
CA VAL A 160 -6.48 4.21 -32.93
C VAL A 160 -5.36 4.28 -33.96
N ARG A 161 -5.40 3.36 -34.93
CA ARG A 161 -4.39 3.27 -35.97
C ARG A 161 -4.85 4.24 -37.03
N VAL A 162 -4.48 5.50 -36.83
CA VAL A 162 -4.57 6.47 -37.90
C VAL A 162 -3.51 6.05 -38.91
N ALA A 163 -3.92 5.66 -40.11
CA ALA A 163 -2.99 5.58 -41.23
C ALA A 163 -2.41 6.97 -41.41
N ALA A 164 -1.15 7.16 -40.98
CA ALA A 164 -0.48 8.43 -41.16
C ALA A 164 -0.30 8.63 -42.67
N ALA A 165 -0.99 9.63 -43.23
CA ALA A 165 -0.68 10.10 -44.56
C ALA A 165 0.81 10.53 -44.59
N PRO A 166 1.51 10.34 -45.72
CA PRO A 166 2.84 10.89 -45.90
C PRO A 166 2.85 12.38 -45.56
N LEU A 167 3.90 12.84 -44.86
CA LEU A 167 4.03 14.26 -44.55
C LEU A 167 4.06 15.08 -45.84
N PRO A 168 3.43 16.27 -45.88
CA PRO A 168 3.57 17.18 -47.00
C PRO A 168 5.04 17.53 -47.21
N ALA A 169 5.50 17.59 -48.46
CA ALA A 169 6.86 18.02 -48.77
C ALA A 169 7.09 19.52 -48.44
N ASP A 170 6.01 20.30 -48.37
CA ASP A 170 6.01 21.70 -47.99
C ASP A 170 5.79 21.87 -46.47
N PRO A 171 6.74 22.49 -45.73
CA PRO A 171 6.58 22.77 -44.30
C PRO A 171 5.38 23.67 -43.99
N ALA A 172 5.00 24.60 -44.87
CA ALA A 172 3.85 25.48 -44.64
C ALA A 172 2.53 24.67 -44.65
N ALA A 173 2.41 23.72 -45.59
CA ALA A 173 1.29 22.79 -45.64
C ALA A 173 1.22 21.84 -44.42
N PHE A 174 2.37 21.47 -43.83
CA PHE A 174 2.38 20.68 -42.58
C PHE A 174 1.77 21.45 -41.39
N TRP A 175 2.01 22.76 -41.31
CA TRP A 175 1.48 23.62 -40.25
C TRP A 175 0.07 24.18 -40.52
N ALA A 176 -0.47 23.95 -41.73
CA ALA A 176 -1.83 24.36 -42.07
C ALA A 176 -2.84 23.41 -41.40
N ALA A 177 -3.56 23.91 -40.39
CA ALA A 177 -4.63 23.15 -39.77
C ALA A 177 -5.79 22.96 -40.78
N PRO A 178 -6.23 21.72 -41.06
CA PRO A 178 -7.44 21.50 -41.86
C PRO A 178 -8.67 22.04 -41.11
N ALA A 179 -9.71 22.37 -41.85
CA ALA A 179 -10.99 22.72 -41.24
C ALA A 179 -11.50 21.55 -40.39
N LEU A 180 -11.71 21.79 -39.09
CA LEU A 180 -12.24 20.79 -38.18
C LEU A 180 -13.70 20.49 -38.57
N PRO A 181 -14.13 19.21 -38.51
CA PRO A 181 -15.55 18.90 -38.67
C PRO A 181 -16.37 19.61 -37.60
N ALA A 182 -17.61 19.95 -37.93
CA ALA A 182 -18.54 20.52 -36.95
C ALA A 182 -18.64 19.56 -35.76
N LEU A 183 -18.34 20.07 -34.55
CA LEU A 183 -18.49 19.29 -33.33
C LEU A 183 -19.96 18.87 -33.20
N PRO A 184 -20.26 17.62 -32.80
CA PRO A 184 -21.62 17.24 -32.49
C PRO A 184 -22.17 18.21 -31.43
N ALA A 185 -23.44 18.59 -31.55
CA ALA A 185 -24.11 19.41 -30.56
C ALA A 185 -24.09 18.68 -29.21
N VAL A 186 -23.14 19.03 -28.36
CA VAL A 186 -23.14 18.59 -26.97
C VAL A 186 -24.31 19.33 -26.33
N ALA A 187 -25.33 18.60 -25.88
CA ALA A 187 -26.36 19.19 -25.03
C ALA A 187 -25.64 19.90 -23.89
N GLY A 188 -25.88 21.20 -23.73
CA GLY A 188 -25.28 21.97 -22.65
C GLY A 188 -25.53 21.27 -21.30
N PRO A 189 -24.67 21.51 -20.29
CA PRO A 189 -24.91 20.98 -18.96
C PRO A 189 -26.37 21.28 -18.56
N PRO A 190 -27.09 20.31 -17.95
CA PRO A 190 -28.45 20.57 -17.50
C PRO A 190 -28.46 21.82 -16.63
N ALA A 191 -29.48 22.66 -16.80
CA ALA A 191 -29.60 23.87 -16.00
C ALA A 191 -29.50 23.50 -14.50
N PRO A 192 -28.78 24.27 -13.68
CA PRO A 192 -28.70 23.99 -12.25
C PRO A 192 -30.12 23.91 -11.67
N GLY A 193 -30.50 22.72 -11.18
CA GLY A 193 -31.85 22.42 -10.68
C GLY A 193 -32.67 21.45 -11.54
N ALA A 194 -32.23 21.09 -12.74
CA ALA A 194 -32.88 20.06 -13.57
C ALA A 194 -32.49 18.65 -13.09
N SER A 195 -32.91 18.30 -11.87
CA SER A 195 -33.08 16.90 -11.49
C SER A 195 -34.57 16.61 -11.58
N ASP A 196 -34.96 15.54 -12.28
CA ASP A 196 -36.36 15.12 -12.48
C ASP A 196 -37.02 14.60 -11.19
N GLY A 197 -36.72 15.18 -10.04
CA GLY A 197 -37.18 14.74 -8.71
C GLY A 197 -36.66 13.36 -8.29
N ALA A 198 -35.94 12.64 -9.16
CA ALA A 198 -35.50 11.26 -8.93
C ALA A 198 -34.58 11.11 -7.70
N LEU A 199 -33.83 12.17 -7.36
CA LEU A 199 -32.90 12.17 -6.23
C LEU A 199 -33.55 12.63 -4.91
N ALA A 200 -34.70 13.30 -4.94
CA ALA A 200 -35.41 13.76 -3.74
C ALA A 200 -35.76 12.61 -2.77
N PRO A 201 -36.28 11.44 -3.20
CA PRO A 201 -36.55 10.33 -2.29
C PRO A 201 -35.29 9.63 -1.76
N LEU A 202 -34.13 9.79 -2.41
CA LEU A 202 -32.84 9.33 -1.88
C LEU A 202 -32.31 10.28 -0.81
N TYR A 203 -32.35 11.59 -1.05
CA TYR A 203 -31.98 12.61 -0.06
C TYR A 203 -32.83 12.54 1.21
N ALA A 204 -34.15 12.38 1.07
CA ALA A 204 -35.05 12.24 2.21
C ALA A 204 -34.76 10.99 3.07
N ARG A 205 -34.24 9.91 2.48
CA ARG A 205 -33.80 8.71 3.21
C ARG A 205 -32.51 8.93 3.99
N LEU A 206 -31.55 9.66 3.41
CA LEU A 206 -30.28 9.98 4.08
C LEU A 206 -30.49 10.92 5.26
N CYS A 207 -31.31 11.97 5.09
CA CYS A 207 -31.58 12.93 6.17
C CYS A 207 -32.35 12.30 7.35
N ARG A 208 -33.22 11.31 7.11
CA ARG A 208 -33.93 10.59 8.19
C ARG A 208 -33.02 9.69 9.03
N ARG A 209 -31.87 9.27 8.51
CA ARG A 209 -30.89 8.46 9.26
C ARG A 209 -29.95 9.30 10.13
N ALA A 210 -29.98 10.61 10.00
CA ALA A 210 -29.13 11.55 10.72
C ALA A 210 -29.86 12.27 11.87
N GLY A 211 -30.87 11.65 12.47
CA GLY A 211 -31.44 12.07 13.76
C GLY A 211 -30.68 11.43 14.92
N PRO A 212 -30.49 12.13 16.06
CA PRO A 212 -29.59 11.70 17.12
C PRO A 212 -30.13 10.45 17.82
N GLY A 213 -29.34 9.38 17.80
CA GLY A 213 -29.39 8.30 18.78
C GLY A 213 -28.30 8.50 19.82
#